data_AF-A0A964U7T6-F1
#
_entry.id   AF-A0A964U7T6-F1
#
_cell.length_a   1.000
_cell.length_b   1.000
_cell.length_c   1.000
_cell.angle_alpha   90.00
_cell.angle_beta   90.00
_cell.angle_gamma   90.00
#
_symmetry.space_group_name_H-M   'P 1'
#
loop_
_entity.id
_entity.type
_entity.pdbx_description
1 polymer ?
#
loop_
_entity_poly.entity_id
_entity_poly.type
_entity_poly.pdbx_seq_one_letter_code
_entity_poly.pdbx_strand_id
1 'polypeptide(L)' 'MKQRGWSDTMIREALQTTPIAVPGKRGPALRYVHPQTGRSLVVDAGSGKIFHVGGDGFRYG' A
#
# COMPACT_ATOMS: atom_id res chain seq x y z
N MET A 1 11.43 -1.86 -6.43
CA MET A 1 10.02 -2.27 -6.60
C MET A 1 9.74 -2.37 -8.08
N LYS A 2 9.46 -3.56 -8.63
CA LYS A 2 8.84 -3.61 -9.96
C LYS A 2 7.42 -3.07 -9.76
N GLN A 3 7.13 -1.88 -10.29
CA GLN A 3 5.79 -1.30 -10.35
C GLN A 3 4.88 -2.34 -10.98
N ARG A 4 4.15 -3.12 -10.18
CA ARG A 4 3.24 -4.18 -10.63
C ARG A 4 2.02 -3.58 -11.32
N GLY A 5 2.23 -2.78 -12.37
CA GLY A 5 1.24 -1.92 -12.99
C GLY A 5 0.84 -0.70 -12.16
N TRP A 6 1.59 -0.34 -11.11
CA TRP A 6 1.33 0.87 -10.31
C TRP A 6 1.98 2.09 -10.96
N SER A 7 1.18 3.08 -11.32
CA SER A 7 1.67 4.40 -11.68
C SER A 7 1.90 5.27 -10.45
N ASP A 8 2.72 6.31 -10.59
CA ASP A 8 2.95 7.28 -9.52
C ASP A 8 1.66 7.98 -9.08
N THR A 9 0.73 8.22 -10.01
CA THR A 9 -0.60 8.77 -9.71
C THR A 9 -1.38 7.84 -8.80
N MET A 10 -1.43 6.53 -9.11
CA MET A 10 -2.12 5.55 -8.26
C MET A 10 -1.52 5.51 -6.84
N ILE A 11 -0.19 5.58 -6.72
CA ILE A 11 0.46 5.62 -5.41
C ILE A 11 0.00 6.85 -4.63
N ARG A 12 -0.03 8.03 -5.26
CA ARG A 12 -0.51 9.28 -4.63
C ARG A 12 -1.98 9.18 -4.22
N GLU A 13 -2.84 8.66 -5.08
CA GLU A 13 -4.27 8.47 -4.78
C GLU A 13 -4.47 7.51 -3.62
N ALA A 14 -3.75 6.38 -3.58
CA ALA A 14 -3.82 5.45 -2.46
C ALA A 14 -3.37 6.11 -1.14
N LEU A 15 -2.28 6.88 -1.15
CA LEU A 15 -1.75 7.56 0.05
C LEU A 15 -2.70 8.64 0.62
N GLN A 16 -3.67 9.13 -0.17
CA GLN A 16 -4.70 10.06 0.29
C GLN A 16 -5.85 9.35 1.03
N THR A 17 -5.90 8.02 1.00
CA THR A 17 -6.92 7.25 1.72
C THR A 17 -6.54 7.05 3.18
N THR A 18 -7.54 6.79 4.03
CA THR A 18 -7.31 6.42 5.42
C THR A 18 -6.52 5.11 5.48
N PRO A 19 -5.32 5.10 6.08
CA PRO A 19 -4.54 3.88 6.20
C PRO A 19 -5.15 2.92 7.22
N ILE A 20 -4.89 1.63 7.02
CA ILE A 20 -5.19 0.55 7.96
C ILE A 20 -3.88 0.14 8.62
N ALA A 21 -3.79 0.25 9.95
CA ALA A 21 -2.63 -0.24 10.68
C ALA A 21 -2.55 -1.78 10.57
N VAL A 22 -1.39 -2.29 10.19
CA VAL A 22 -1.14 -3.72 10.02
C VAL A 22 0.22 -4.12 10.63
N PRO A 23 0.36 -5.32 11.18
CA PRO A 23 1.66 -5.82 11.61
C PRO A 23 2.53 -6.10 10.38
N GLY A 24 3.62 -5.36 10.23
CA GLY A 24 4.64 -5.59 9.20
C GLY A 24 5.73 -6.55 9.69
N LYS A 25 6.40 -7.24 8.76
CA LYS A 25 7.51 -8.17 9.10
C LYS A 25 8.69 -7.52 9.82
N ARG A 26 8.82 -6.20 9.76
CA ARG A 26 9.94 -5.43 10.34
C ARG A 26 9.48 -4.41 11.39
N GLY A 27 8.21 -4.46 11.79
CA GLY A 27 7.60 -3.47 12.68
C GLY A 27 6.23 -3.01 12.18
N PRO A 28 5.62 -2.03 12.86
CA PRO A 28 4.32 -1.48 12.49
C PRO A 28 4.32 -0.95 11.05
N ALA A 29 3.25 -1.26 10.31
CA ALA A 29 3.08 -0.82 8.94
C ALA A 29 1.67 -0.26 8.72
N LEU A 30 1.53 0.55 7.68
CA LEU A 30 0.30 1.18 7.24
C LEU A 30 -0.05 0.64 5.86
N ARG A 31 -1.25 0.07 5.72
CA ARG A 31 -1.79 -0.36 4.44
C ARG A 31 -2.80 0.65 3.92
N TYR A 32 -2.50 1.22 2.78
CA TYR A 32 -3.40 2.06 1.99
C TYR A 32 -4.07 1.21 0.93
N VAL A 33 -5.33 1.50 0.61
CA VAL A 33 -6.09 0.78 -0.41
C VAL A 33 -6.56 1.79 -1.44
N HIS A 34 -6.17 1.58 -2.69
CA HIS A 34 -6.56 2.44 -3.79
C HIS A 34 -8.08 2.35 -4.01
N PRO A 35 -8.81 3.47 -4.00
CA PRO A 35 -10.27 3.44 -3.97
C PRO A 35 -10.87 2.89 -5.28
N GLN A 36 -10.25 3.19 -6.43
CA GLN A 36 -10.77 2.76 -7.74
C GLN A 36 -10.38 1.33 -8.12
N THR A 37 -9.18 0.87 -7.78
CA THR A 37 -8.64 -0.42 -8.25
C THR A 37 -8.66 -1.49 -7.17
N GLY A 38 -8.87 -1.12 -5.90
CA GLY A 38 -8.78 -2.03 -4.76
C GLY A 38 -7.37 -2.54 -4.47
N ARG A 39 -6.35 -2.09 -5.20
CA ARG A 39 -4.97 -2.48 -4.95
C ARG A 39 -4.46 -1.89 -3.65
N SER A 40 -3.60 -2.62 -2.96
CA SER A 40 -3.06 -2.20 -1.67
C SER A 40 -1.60 -1.77 -1.75
N LEU A 41 -1.26 -0.74 -0.99
CA LEU A 41 0.08 -0.18 -0.83
C LEU A 41 0.44 -0.29 0.65
N VAL A 42 1.57 -0.94 0.97
CA VAL A 42 2.03 -1.07 2.37
C VAL A 42 3.26 -0.21 2.57
N VAL A 43 3.20 0.61 3.61
CA VAL A 43 4.21 1.59 4.01
C VAL A 43 4.68 1.26 5.41
N ASP A 44 5.97 1.37 5.66
CA ASP A 44 6.53 1.28 7.00
C ASP A 44 6.11 2.49 7.84
N ALA A 45 5.52 2.26 9.02
CA ALA A 45 4.94 3.35 9.82
C ALA A 45 6.00 4.26 10.45
N GLY A 46 7.22 3.76 10.70
CA GLY A 46 8.29 4.53 11.31
C GLY A 46 9.06 5.41 10.32
N SER A 47 9.31 4.90 9.11
CA SER A 47 10.13 5.56 8.10
C SER A 47 9.34 6.17 6.94
N GLY A 48 8.06 5.84 6.78
CA GLY A 48 7.24 6.28 5.66
C GLY A 48 7.63 5.65 4.31
N LYS A 49 8.53 4.66 4.31
CA LYS A 49 8.99 4.00 3.08
C LYS A 49 7.99 2.95 2.62
N ILE A 50 7.66 2.99 1.33
CA ILE A 50 6.83 1.96 0.71
C ILE A 50 7.61 0.63 0.70
N PHE A 51 7.03 -0.38 1.33
CA PHE A 51 7.61 -1.71 1.47
C PHE A 51 7.04 -2.69 0.43
N HIS A 52 5.77 -2.55 0.09
CA HIS A 52 5.08 -3.48 -0.80
C HIS A 52 3.97 -2.80 -1.60
N VAL A 53 3.83 -3.20 -2.86
CA VAL A 53 2.68 -2.87 -3.73
C VAL A 53 1.99 -4.17 -4.12
N GLY A 54 0.72 -4.30 -3.73
CA GLY A 54 -0.15 -5.42 -4.08
C GLY A 54 -0.57 -5.37 -5.55
N GLY A 55 -0.79 -6.54 -6.15
CA GLY A 55 -1.34 -6.64 -7.51
C GLY A 55 -2.87 -6.51 -7.55
N ASP A 56 -3.44 -6.59 -8.75
CA ASP A 56 -4.90 -6.64 -8.95
C ASP A 56 -5.53 -7.79 -8.14
N GLY A 57 -6.65 -7.48 -7.47
CA GLY A 57 -7.44 -8.48 -6.73
C GLY A 57 -6.79 -9.03 -5.47
N PHE A 58 -5.68 -8.45 -4.99
CA PHE A 58 -5.00 -8.94 -3.78
C PHE A 58 -5.81 -8.61 -2.52
N ARG A 59 -6.69 -9.54 -2.13
CA ARG A 59 -7.34 -9.55 -0.83
C ARG A 59 -6.34 -10.08 0.19
N TYR A 60 -5.95 -9.23 1.14
CA TYR A 60 -5.46 -9.73 2.41
C TYR A 60 -6.67 -10.31 3.14
N GLY A 61 -6.90 -11.61 2.93
CA GLY A 61 -7.80 -12.42 3.76
C GLY A 61 -7.19 -12.68 5.12
#